data_AF-A0A6P0EXX6-F1
#
_entry.id   AF-A0A6P0EXX6-F1
#
_cell.length_a   1.000
_cell.length_b   1.000
_cell.length_c   1.000
_cell.angle_alpha   90.00
_cell.angle_beta   90.00
_cell.angle_gamma   90.00
#
_symmetry.space_group_name_H-M   'P 1'
#
loop_
_entity.id
_entity.type
_entity.pdbx_description
1 polymer ?
#
loop_
_entity_poly.entity_id
_entity_poly.type
_entity_poly.pdbx_seq_one_letter_code
_entity_poly.pdbx_strand_id
1 'polypeptide(L)'
;MTAAVPAPLRQEFETIAARAAAVGRPLAPMPTLEIATNSRRDSRAFTDPVGSAGTPRVRLAQDLLDTAPEDRAWTIAHELSHVLRAQEGTRVTFTRGRLNAVWALLALAVAALTVAGYAGLTRSGPSADLMAVLGVVGLAAWAALIVEVIRREETGADATAAEVFGEVLTVAGVKRLQRRERPFAEFPVTAWRTHPRPSHRRRAGLARVTR
;
A
#
# COMPACT_ATOMS: atom_id res chain seq x y z
N MET A 1 -10.00 18.44 6.41
CA MET A 1 -10.84 18.48 7.63
C MET A 1 -10.89 17.06 8.19
N THR A 2 -10.80 16.92 9.51
CA THR A 2 -10.90 15.65 10.24
C THR A 2 -12.16 15.69 11.10
N ALA A 3 -12.85 14.57 11.22
CA ALA A 3 -13.98 14.44 12.13
C ALA A 3 -13.49 14.09 13.54
N ALA A 4 -14.31 14.36 14.55
CA ALA A 4 -14.04 13.89 15.90
C ALA A 4 -14.01 12.35 15.93
N VAL A 5 -12.97 11.79 16.56
CA VAL A 5 -12.83 10.34 16.73
C VAL A 5 -13.78 9.88 17.85
N PRO A 6 -14.73 8.97 17.60
CA PRO A 6 -15.59 8.42 18.65
C PRO A 6 -14.78 7.72 19.73
N ALA A 7 -15.17 7.87 21.00
CA ALA A 7 -14.45 7.29 22.13
C ALA A 7 -14.28 5.75 22.04
N PRO A 8 -15.30 4.96 21.65
CA PRO A 8 -15.14 3.52 21.48
C PRO A 8 -14.08 3.14 20.44
N LEU A 9 -14.01 3.89 19.34
CA LEU A 9 -13.02 3.64 18.29
C LEU A 9 -11.61 3.98 18.75
N ARG A 10 -11.45 5.07 19.52
CA ARG A 10 -10.17 5.42 20.11
C ARG A 10 -9.68 4.33 21.06
N GLN A 11 -10.58 3.81 21.90
CA GLN A 11 -10.26 2.72 22.81
C GLN A 11 -9.85 1.44 22.06
N GLU A 12 -10.57 1.08 20.99
CA GLU A 12 -10.23 -0.06 20.12
C GLU A 12 -8.84 0.12 19.51
N PHE A 13 -8.54 1.32 18.99
CA PHE A 13 -7.24 1.66 18.42
C PHE A 13 -6.10 1.55 19.44
N GLU A 14 -6.27 2.13 20.63
CA GLU A 14 -5.29 2.06 21.71
C GLU A 14 -5.08 0.62 22.19
N THR A 15 -6.16 -0.16 22.29
CA THR A 15 -6.10 -1.57 22.69
C THR A 15 -5.30 -2.40 21.69
N ILE A 16 -5.54 -2.21 20.38
CA ILE A 16 -4.78 -2.90 19.33
C ILE A 16 -3.32 -2.43 19.37
N ALA A 17 -3.06 -1.13 19.44
CA ALA A 17 -1.71 -0.59 19.49
C ALA A 17 -0.89 -1.09 20.70
N ALA A 18 -1.51 -1.27 21.86
CA ALA A 18 -0.87 -1.80 23.07
C ALA A 18 -0.33 -3.23 22.88
N ARG A 19 -0.89 -4.02 21.95
CA ARG A 19 -0.39 -5.38 21.65
C ARG A 19 1.04 -5.35 21.10
N ALA A 20 1.43 -4.30 20.41
CA ALA A 20 2.79 -4.14 19.92
C ALA A 20 3.81 -4.05 21.07
N ALA A 21 3.46 -3.31 22.14
CA ALA A 21 4.27 -3.26 23.35
C ALA A 21 4.33 -4.63 24.07
N ALA A 22 3.23 -5.38 24.09
CA ALA A 22 3.17 -6.70 24.71
C ALA A 22 4.11 -7.74 24.05
N VAL A 23 4.46 -7.55 22.77
CA VAL A 23 5.44 -8.39 22.05
C VAL A 23 6.82 -7.74 21.93
N GLY A 24 7.11 -6.69 22.70
CA GLY A 24 8.41 -6.04 22.74
C GLY A 24 8.72 -5.11 21.55
N ARG A 25 7.70 -4.72 20.78
CA ARG A 25 7.81 -3.85 19.59
C ARG A 25 6.92 -2.60 19.74
N PRO A 26 7.13 -1.75 20.76
CA PRO A 26 6.23 -0.65 21.06
C PRO A 26 6.22 0.40 19.92
N LEU A 27 5.03 0.96 19.66
CA LEU A 27 4.87 2.11 18.77
C LEU A 27 5.38 3.38 19.49
N ALA A 28 6.52 3.91 19.05
CA ALA A 28 7.18 5.03 19.71
C ALA A 28 7.68 6.07 18.69
N PRO A 29 7.06 7.27 18.63
CA PRO A 29 5.89 7.70 19.40
C PRO A 29 4.60 7.00 18.95
N MET A 30 3.60 6.97 19.85
CA MET A 30 2.28 6.43 19.58
C MET A 30 1.58 7.27 18.48
N PRO A 31 1.05 6.64 17.40
CA PRO A 31 0.36 7.35 16.36
C PRO A 31 -0.93 8.02 16.86
N THR A 32 -1.23 9.21 16.34
CA THR A 32 -2.53 9.85 16.55
C THR A 32 -3.58 9.29 15.59
N LEU A 33 -4.82 9.11 16.06
CA LEU A 33 -5.94 8.62 15.26
C LEU A 33 -6.76 9.79 14.70
N GLU A 34 -7.08 9.74 13.40
CA GLU A 34 -7.94 10.69 12.70
C GLU A 34 -9.06 9.97 11.93
N ILE A 35 -10.20 10.64 11.73
CA ILE A 35 -11.25 10.18 10.81
C ILE A 35 -11.34 11.12 9.61
N ALA A 36 -11.29 10.57 8.40
CA ALA A 36 -11.48 11.33 7.18
C ALA A 36 -12.92 11.84 7.08
N THR A 37 -13.13 13.13 6.77
CA THR A 37 -14.49 13.69 6.59
C THR A 37 -15.11 13.40 5.22
N ASN A 38 -14.32 12.86 4.27
CA ASN A 38 -14.78 12.53 2.93
C ASN A 38 -14.81 11.02 2.75
N SER A 39 -15.99 10.47 2.49
CA SER A 39 -16.27 9.03 2.29
C SER A 39 -15.52 8.37 1.14
N ARG A 40 -14.87 9.15 0.26
CA ARG A 40 -14.07 8.64 -0.88
C ARG A 40 -12.60 8.36 -0.55
N ARG A 41 -12.14 8.58 0.69
CA ARG A 41 -10.74 8.37 1.07
C ARG A 41 -10.58 7.06 1.82
N ASP A 42 -9.68 6.21 1.32
CA ASP A 42 -9.26 5.01 2.02
C ASP A 42 -8.49 5.34 3.30
N SER A 43 -8.44 4.36 4.20
CA SER A 43 -7.57 4.40 5.38
C SER A 43 -6.11 4.53 4.98
N ARG A 44 -5.34 5.21 5.82
CA ARG A 44 -3.93 5.47 5.56
C ARG A 44 -3.15 5.82 6.81
N ALA A 45 -2.00 5.20 6.95
CA ALA A 45 -0.92 5.61 7.82
C ALA A 45 -0.09 6.73 7.18
N PHE A 46 0.14 7.79 7.94
CA PHE A 46 1.04 8.88 7.63
C PHE A 46 2.24 8.77 8.56
N THR A 47 3.36 8.42 7.98
CA THR A 47 4.66 8.39 8.65
C THR A 47 5.49 9.47 8.01
N ASP A 48 5.96 10.42 8.79
CA ASP A 48 6.94 11.36 8.29
C ASP A 48 8.27 10.65 8.01
N PRO A 49 9.17 11.23 7.20
CA PRO A 49 10.48 10.66 6.96
C PRO A 49 11.23 10.38 8.27
N VAL A 50 12.03 9.31 8.30
CA VAL A 50 12.89 8.98 9.44
C VAL A 50 13.74 10.21 9.81
N GLY A 51 13.60 10.69 11.06
CA GLY A 51 14.30 11.88 11.57
C GLY A 51 13.47 13.18 11.59
N SER A 52 12.23 13.18 11.11
CA SER A 52 11.30 14.30 11.30
C SER A 52 10.66 14.26 12.71
N ALA A 53 10.44 15.43 13.30
CA ALA A 53 9.80 15.58 14.62
C ALA A 53 8.28 15.34 14.63
N GLY A 54 7.67 15.05 13.47
CA GLY A 54 6.22 14.86 13.38
C GLY A 54 5.76 13.53 13.98
N THR A 55 4.66 13.57 14.73
CA THR A 55 4.03 12.38 15.29
C THR A 55 3.35 11.59 14.15
N PRO A 56 3.57 10.26 14.04
CA PRO A 56 2.86 9.42 13.10
C PRO A 56 1.35 9.55 13.28
N ARG A 57 0.61 9.35 12.21
CA ARG A 57 -0.85 9.47 12.22
C ARG A 57 -1.47 8.32 11.48
N VAL A 58 -2.58 7.80 11.99
CA VAL A 58 -3.43 6.86 11.28
C VAL A 58 -4.74 7.55 10.99
N ARG A 59 -5.10 7.67 9.72
CA ARG A 59 -6.41 8.17 9.31
C ARG A 59 -7.26 7.02 8.84
N LEU A 60 -8.44 6.87 9.41
CA LEU A 60 -9.40 5.87 8.97
C LEU A 60 -10.46 6.51 8.07
N ALA A 61 -10.90 5.74 7.06
CA ALA A 61 -12.07 6.08 6.27
C ALA A 61 -13.32 6.18 7.17
N GLN A 62 -14.22 7.12 6.88
CA GLN A 62 -15.44 7.29 7.69
C GLN A 62 -16.34 6.05 7.67
N ASP A 63 -16.38 5.34 6.55
CA ASP A 63 -17.21 4.14 6.38
C ASP A 63 -16.70 2.91 7.16
N LEU A 64 -15.53 3.00 7.77
CA LEU A 64 -15.08 2.00 8.75
C LEU A 64 -15.90 2.02 10.03
N LEU A 65 -16.52 3.16 10.38
CA LEU A 65 -17.40 3.25 11.55
C LEU A 65 -18.56 2.25 11.45
N ASP A 66 -19.04 2.00 10.23
CA ASP A 66 -20.15 1.09 9.94
C ASP A 66 -19.69 -0.34 9.55
N THR A 67 -18.37 -0.58 9.51
CA THR A 67 -17.81 -1.88 9.18
C THR A 67 -17.87 -2.82 10.39
N ALA A 68 -18.01 -4.13 10.13
CA ALA A 68 -17.98 -5.15 11.18
C ALA A 68 -16.72 -5.00 12.07
N PRO A 69 -16.81 -5.21 13.40
CA PRO A 69 -15.69 -4.99 14.31
C PRO A 69 -14.40 -5.71 13.92
N GLU A 70 -14.48 -6.98 13.51
CA GLU A 70 -13.32 -7.79 13.09
C GLU A 70 -12.56 -7.16 11.90
N ASP A 71 -13.32 -6.65 10.93
CA ASP A 71 -12.76 -6.05 9.72
C ASP A 71 -12.20 -4.64 9.99
N ARG A 72 -12.80 -3.93 10.95
CA ARG A 72 -12.29 -2.64 11.42
C ARG A 72 -11.01 -2.81 12.23
N ALA A 73 -10.97 -3.78 13.14
CA ALA A 73 -9.81 -4.15 13.93
C ALA A 73 -8.62 -4.54 13.03
N TRP A 74 -8.86 -5.39 12.02
CA TRP A 74 -7.85 -5.69 11.01
C TRP A 74 -7.37 -4.44 10.28
N THR A 75 -8.26 -3.53 9.89
CA THR A 75 -7.87 -2.30 9.19
C THR A 75 -6.98 -1.43 10.07
N ILE A 76 -7.34 -1.26 11.35
CA ILE A 76 -6.52 -0.55 12.33
C ILE A 76 -5.14 -1.19 12.46
N ALA A 77 -5.07 -2.51 12.65
CA ALA A 77 -3.83 -3.25 12.78
C ALA A 77 -2.94 -3.16 11.53
N HIS A 78 -3.55 -3.21 10.34
CA HIS A 78 -2.86 -3.04 9.07
C HIS A 78 -2.23 -1.65 8.94
N GLU A 79 -2.96 -0.58 9.27
CA GLU A 79 -2.39 0.78 9.25
C GLU A 79 -1.31 0.99 10.32
N LEU A 80 -1.52 0.46 11.53
CA LEU A 80 -0.51 0.47 12.59
C LEU A 80 0.76 -0.30 12.18
N SER A 81 0.62 -1.34 11.37
CA SER A 81 1.75 -2.10 10.82
C SER A 81 2.62 -1.25 9.89
N HIS A 82 2.04 -0.36 9.09
CA HIS A 82 2.83 0.60 8.31
C HIS A 82 3.61 1.56 9.20
N VAL A 83 3.00 2.01 10.31
CA VAL A 83 3.69 2.89 11.28
C VAL A 83 4.84 2.15 11.94
N LEU A 84 4.60 0.95 12.48
CA LEU A 84 5.62 0.16 13.17
C LEU A 84 6.79 -0.16 12.24
N ARG A 85 6.50 -0.63 11.02
CA ARG A 85 7.55 -0.94 10.04
C ARG A 85 8.34 0.29 9.61
N ALA A 86 7.71 1.47 9.56
CA ALA A 86 8.43 2.72 9.32
C ALA A 86 9.36 3.07 10.49
N GLN A 87 8.91 2.91 11.74
CA GLN A 87 9.69 3.16 12.95
C GLN A 87 10.89 2.20 13.07
N GLU A 88 10.71 0.94 12.67
CA GLU A 88 11.76 -0.09 12.66
C GLU A 88 12.69 -0.01 11.43
N GLY A 89 12.39 0.86 10.47
CA GLY A 89 13.14 0.93 9.21
C GLY A 89 12.96 -0.30 8.29
N THR A 90 11.97 -1.15 8.56
CA THR A 90 11.65 -2.38 7.79
C THR A 90 10.61 -2.13 6.69
N ARG A 91 10.10 -0.90 6.59
CA ARG A 91 9.26 -0.45 5.48
C ARG A 91 10.03 -0.60 4.17
N VAL A 92 9.35 -1.04 3.10
CA VAL A 92 9.97 -1.05 1.76
C VAL A 92 10.05 0.40 1.29
N THR A 93 11.05 1.12 1.78
CA THR A 93 11.41 2.42 1.21
C THR A 93 12.08 2.16 -0.12
N PHE A 94 11.79 3.00 -1.11
CA PHE A 94 12.73 3.09 -2.20
C PHE A 94 14.02 3.67 -1.62
N THR A 95 15.05 2.84 -1.46
CA THR A 95 16.39 3.36 -1.25
C THR A 95 16.69 4.35 -2.39
N ARG A 96 17.41 5.44 -2.11
CA ARG A 96 17.76 6.45 -3.13
C ARG A 96 18.26 5.81 -4.43
N GLY A 97 19.03 4.71 -4.34
CA GLY A 97 19.47 3.94 -5.50
C GLY A 97 18.35 3.30 -6.35
N ARG A 98 17.29 2.76 -5.72
CA ARG A 98 16.13 2.22 -6.44
C ARG A 98 15.27 3.32 -7.06
N LEU A 99 15.08 4.45 -6.37
CA LEU A 99 14.41 5.62 -6.97
C LEU A 99 15.19 6.14 -8.19
N ASN A 100 16.51 6.21 -8.11
CA ASN A 100 17.33 6.63 -9.24
C ASN A 100 17.19 5.67 -10.42
N ALA A 101 17.14 4.35 -10.18
CA ALA A 101 16.90 3.36 -11.24
C ALA A 101 15.50 3.51 -11.86
N VAL A 102 14.47 3.76 -11.04
CA VAL A 102 13.09 4.01 -11.48
C VAL A 102 13.03 5.28 -12.35
N TRP A 103 13.65 6.37 -11.91
CA TRP A 103 13.71 7.61 -12.68
C TRP A 103 14.52 7.47 -13.97
N ALA A 104 15.63 6.73 -13.94
CA ALA A 104 16.43 6.44 -15.12
C ALA A 104 15.64 5.64 -16.16
N LEU A 105 14.87 4.62 -15.73
CA LEU A 105 14.01 3.84 -16.62
C LEU A 105 12.90 4.70 -17.25
N LEU A 106 12.29 5.58 -16.46
CA LEU A 106 11.27 6.51 -16.97
C LEU A 106 11.88 7.51 -17.97
N ALA A 107 13.05 8.10 -17.64
CA ALA A 107 13.75 9.02 -18.52
C ALA A 107 14.17 8.36 -19.84
N LEU A 108 14.67 7.11 -19.78
CA LEU A 108 14.99 6.30 -20.96
C LEU A 108 13.74 6.02 -21.81
N ALA A 109 12.61 5.66 -21.18
CA ALA A 109 11.37 5.41 -21.88
C ALA A 109 10.85 6.67 -22.61
N VAL A 110 10.85 7.83 -21.92
CA VAL A 110 10.45 9.11 -22.51
C VAL A 110 11.40 9.52 -23.64
N ALA A 111 12.71 9.38 -23.45
CA ALA A 111 13.70 9.69 -24.48
C ALA A 111 13.49 8.80 -25.72
N ALA A 112 13.29 7.49 -25.54
CA ALA A 112 13.05 6.56 -26.64
C ALA A 112 11.77 6.89 -27.42
N LEU A 113 10.67 7.23 -26.72
CA LEU A 113 9.42 7.68 -27.36
C LEU A 113 9.58 9.02 -28.10
N THR A 114 10.37 9.95 -27.54
CA THR A 114 10.64 11.25 -28.17
C THR A 114 11.46 11.11 -29.44
N VAL A 115 12.50 10.26 -29.42
CA VAL A 115 13.31 9.92 -30.59
C VAL A 115 12.47 9.21 -31.65
N ALA A 116 11.60 8.27 -31.26
CA ALA A 116 10.69 7.59 -32.18
C ALA A 116 9.72 8.57 -32.85
N GLY A 117 9.13 9.50 -32.09
CA GLY A 117 8.25 10.54 -32.62
C GLY A 117 8.96 11.49 -33.58
N TYR A 118 10.17 11.94 -33.23
CA TYR A 118 10.99 12.78 -34.10
C TYR A 118 11.43 12.07 -35.38
N ALA A 119 11.86 10.80 -35.28
CA ALA A 119 12.22 9.98 -36.43
C ALA A 119 11.01 9.76 -37.36
N GLY A 120 9.83 9.46 -36.80
CA GLY A 120 8.58 9.36 -37.55
C GLY A 120 8.22 10.63 -38.32
N LEU A 121 8.51 11.80 -37.76
CA LEU A 121 8.28 13.11 -38.41
C LEU A 121 9.32 13.47 -39.47
N THR A 122 10.56 12.97 -39.35
CA THR A 122 11.70 13.45 -40.16
C THR A 122 12.19 12.46 -41.22
N ARG A 123 11.93 11.15 -41.06
CA ARG A 123 12.07 10.07 -42.07
C ARG A 123 11.71 8.72 -41.44
N SER A 124 10.75 8.00 -42.05
CA SER A 124 10.41 6.64 -41.66
C SER A 124 11.57 5.66 -41.90
N GLY A 125 12.06 5.04 -40.84
CA GLY A 125 13.06 3.97 -40.91
C GLY A 125 12.89 2.98 -39.74
N PRO A 126 13.34 1.74 -39.87
CA PRO A 126 13.15 0.65 -38.88
C PRO A 126 13.73 0.96 -37.49
N SER A 127 14.57 1.98 -37.36
CA SER A 127 15.08 2.50 -36.10
C SER A 127 14.02 3.24 -35.26
N ALA A 128 12.99 3.84 -35.88
CA ALA A 128 11.91 4.50 -35.16
C ALA A 128 11.00 3.48 -34.43
N ASP A 129 10.68 2.37 -35.10
CA ASP A 129 9.86 1.30 -34.54
C ASP A 129 10.57 0.62 -33.35
N LEU A 130 11.87 0.36 -33.48
CA LEU A 130 12.67 -0.19 -32.38
C LEU A 130 12.67 0.72 -31.14
N MET A 131 12.81 2.03 -31.33
CA MET A 131 12.79 2.99 -30.22
C MET A 131 11.41 3.11 -29.57
N ALA A 132 10.33 3.03 -30.36
CA ALA A 132 8.97 2.96 -29.82
C ALA A 132 8.76 1.70 -28.96
N VAL A 133 9.21 0.53 -29.44
CA VAL A 133 9.15 -0.72 -28.67
C VAL A 133 9.95 -0.62 -27.37
N LEU A 134 11.18 -0.11 -27.42
CA LEU A 134 12.00 0.08 -26.22
C LEU A 134 11.35 1.04 -25.21
N GLY A 135 10.70 2.11 -25.69
CA GLY A 135 9.94 3.03 -24.85
C GLY A 135 8.78 2.36 -24.13
N VAL A 136 7.98 1.57 -24.85
CA VAL A 136 6.84 0.83 -24.28
C VAL A 136 7.31 -0.23 -23.27
N VAL A 137 8.35 -1.00 -23.61
CA VAL A 137 8.92 -2.01 -22.71
C VAL A 137 9.48 -1.37 -21.45
N GLY A 138 10.19 -0.24 -21.57
CA GLY A 138 10.72 0.52 -20.44
C GLY A 138 9.62 0.99 -19.49
N LEU A 139 8.53 1.54 -20.03
CA LEU A 139 7.37 1.99 -19.24
C LEU A 139 6.66 0.81 -18.54
N ALA A 140 6.51 -0.32 -19.24
CA ALA A 140 5.91 -1.53 -18.66
C ALA A 140 6.77 -2.11 -17.51
N ALA A 141 8.10 -2.16 -17.70
CA ALA A 141 9.03 -2.61 -16.66
C ALA A 141 9.02 -1.68 -15.44
N TRP A 142 8.97 -0.37 -15.66
CA TRP A 142 8.84 0.64 -14.61
C TRP A 142 7.55 0.44 -13.80
N ALA A 143 6.42 0.28 -14.47
CA ALA A 143 5.14 0.04 -13.82
C ALA A 143 5.13 -1.26 -13.00
N ALA A 144 5.64 -2.35 -13.56
CA ALA A 144 5.73 -3.64 -12.87
C ALA A 144 6.58 -3.55 -11.59
N LEU A 145 7.69 -2.81 -11.63
CA LEU A 145 8.54 -2.59 -10.46
C LEU A 145 7.80 -1.82 -9.36
N ILE A 146 7.06 -0.77 -9.70
CA ILE A 146 6.28 0.01 -8.72
C ILE A 146 5.23 -0.87 -8.05
N VAL A 147 4.49 -1.65 -8.82
CA VAL A 147 3.44 -2.50 -8.24
C VAL A 147 4.03 -3.59 -7.35
N GLU A 148 5.16 -4.17 -7.72
CA GLU A 148 5.83 -5.16 -6.88
C GLU A 148 6.31 -4.55 -5.55
N VAL A 149 6.82 -3.31 -5.57
CA VAL A 149 7.19 -2.59 -4.34
C VAL A 149 5.96 -2.38 -3.46
N ILE A 150 4.85 -1.88 -4.02
CA ILE A 150 3.61 -1.70 -3.27
C ILE A 150 3.14 -3.04 -2.70
N ARG A 151 3.14 -4.12 -3.50
CA ARG A 151 2.71 -5.44 -3.04
C ARG A 151 3.50 -5.97 -1.86
N ARG A 152 4.82 -5.80 -1.87
CA ARG A 152 5.66 -6.19 -0.74
C ARG A 152 5.37 -5.36 0.50
N GLU A 153 5.13 -4.08 0.32
CA GLU A 153 4.75 -3.19 1.41
C GLU A 153 3.43 -3.61 2.05
N GLU A 154 2.38 -3.81 1.25
CA GLU A 154 1.06 -4.27 1.68
C GLU A 154 1.10 -5.66 2.33
N THR A 155 1.85 -6.60 1.74
CA THR A 155 1.99 -7.97 2.27
C THR A 155 2.72 -7.97 3.61
N GLY A 156 3.76 -7.15 3.76
CA GLY A 156 4.45 -7.05 5.04
C GLY A 156 3.61 -6.36 6.11
N ALA A 157 2.73 -5.41 5.74
CA ALA A 157 1.76 -4.81 6.66
C ALA A 157 0.72 -5.85 7.10
N ASP A 158 0.20 -6.67 6.18
CA ASP A 158 -0.68 -7.80 6.52
C ASP A 158 0.00 -8.81 7.46
N ALA A 159 1.27 -9.13 7.21
CA ALA A 159 2.03 -10.06 8.03
C ALA A 159 2.26 -9.51 9.45
N THR A 160 2.63 -8.23 9.57
CA THR A 160 2.80 -7.58 10.88
C THR A 160 1.46 -7.44 11.62
N ALA A 161 0.35 -7.18 10.91
CA ALA A 161 -0.99 -7.16 11.49
C ALA A 161 -1.32 -8.50 12.16
N ALA A 162 -1.01 -9.62 11.50
CA ALA A 162 -1.22 -10.95 12.04
C ALA A 162 -0.26 -11.28 13.19
N GLU A 163 1.04 -11.00 13.03
CA GLU A 163 2.10 -11.39 13.97
C GLU A 163 2.11 -10.55 15.25
N VAL A 164 2.04 -9.22 15.11
CA VAL A 164 2.22 -8.27 16.22
C VAL A 164 0.88 -7.94 16.87
N PHE A 165 -0.14 -7.73 16.04
CA PHE A 165 -1.43 -7.25 16.50
C PHE A 165 -2.46 -8.38 16.65
N GLY A 166 -2.16 -9.59 16.16
CA GLY A 166 -3.07 -10.74 16.23
C GLY A 166 -4.30 -10.61 15.32
N GLU A 167 -4.30 -9.66 14.39
CA GLU A 167 -5.44 -9.35 13.55
C GLU A 167 -5.26 -9.91 12.14
N VAL A 168 -6.24 -10.69 11.69
CA VAL A 168 -6.18 -11.40 10.42
C VAL A 168 -7.43 -11.09 9.62
N LEU A 169 -7.25 -10.77 8.33
CA LEU A 169 -8.36 -10.40 7.46
C LEU A 169 -9.36 -11.56 7.30
N THR A 170 -10.64 -11.30 7.55
CA THR A 170 -11.70 -12.28 7.39
C THR A 170 -11.97 -12.57 5.91
N VAL A 171 -12.57 -13.72 5.58
CA VAL A 171 -13.00 -14.02 4.19
C VAL A 171 -13.98 -12.96 3.66
N ALA A 172 -14.85 -12.42 4.51
CA ALA A 172 -15.78 -11.35 4.16
C ALA A 172 -15.04 -10.04 3.86
N GLY A 173 -14.06 -9.69 4.71
CA GLY A 173 -13.17 -8.55 4.53
C GLY A 173 -12.38 -8.63 3.23
N VAL A 174 -11.84 -9.81 2.91
CA VAL A 174 -11.18 -10.04 1.62
C VAL A 174 -12.13 -9.77 0.45
N LYS A 175 -13.36 -10.28 0.47
CA LYS A 175 -14.34 -10.04 -0.60
C LYS A 175 -14.72 -8.55 -0.71
N ARG A 176 -14.78 -7.82 0.41
CA ARG A 176 -15.03 -6.37 0.41
C ARG A 176 -13.89 -5.61 -0.25
N LEU A 177 -12.64 -5.89 0.12
CA LEU A 177 -11.46 -5.28 -0.51
C LEU A 177 -11.44 -5.54 -2.02
N GLN A 178 -11.72 -6.76 -2.45
CA GLN A 178 -11.82 -7.09 -3.87
C GLN A 178 -12.89 -6.29 -4.62
N ARG A 179 -14.01 -5.97 -3.98
CA ARG A 179 -15.05 -5.12 -4.59
C ARG A 179 -14.58 -3.68 -4.75
N ARG A 180 -13.80 -3.14 -3.81
CA ARG A 180 -13.17 -1.81 -3.96
C ARG A 180 -12.09 -1.82 -5.04
N GLU A 181 -11.36 -2.93 -5.18
CA GLU A 181 -10.36 -3.12 -6.24
C GLU A 181 -10.94 -3.49 -7.61
N ARG A 182 -12.26 -3.67 -7.76
CA ARG A 182 -12.86 -4.11 -9.04
C ARG A 182 -12.44 -3.30 -10.27
N PRO A 183 -12.31 -1.96 -10.22
CA PRO A 183 -11.81 -1.19 -11.37
C PRO A 183 -10.42 -1.64 -11.85
N PHE A 184 -9.61 -2.22 -10.97
CA PHE A 184 -8.29 -2.78 -11.28
C PHE A 184 -8.31 -4.30 -11.53
N ALA A 185 -9.41 -4.98 -11.20
CA ALA A 185 -9.60 -6.41 -11.39
C ALA A 185 -9.99 -6.78 -12.84
N GLU A 186 -10.56 -5.83 -13.59
CA GLU A 186 -10.99 -5.98 -14.98
C GLU A 186 -9.82 -5.82 -15.97
N PHE A 187 -8.68 -5.29 -15.54
CA PHE A 187 -7.46 -5.32 -16.33
C PHE A 187 -6.85 -6.74 -16.28
N PRO A 188 -6.59 -7.39 -17.42
CA PRO A 188 -6.12 -8.77 -17.49
C PRO A 188 -4.73 -8.99 -16.87
N VAL A 189 -4.06 -7.90 -16.49
CA VAL A 189 -2.72 -7.92 -15.93
C VAL A 189 -2.82 -7.89 -14.40
N THR A 190 -2.75 -9.08 -13.81
CA THR A 190 -2.53 -9.31 -12.36
C THR A 190 -1.40 -8.50 -11.76
N ALA A 191 -0.47 -8.02 -12.60
CA ALA A 191 0.65 -7.17 -12.22
C ALA A 191 0.26 -5.78 -11.73
N TRP A 192 -1.01 -5.33 -11.81
CA TRP A 192 -1.44 -4.01 -11.31
C TRP A 192 -2.19 -4.05 -9.97
N ARG A 193 -2.38 -5.24 -9.38
CA ARG A 193 -2.93 -5.35 -8.02
C ARG A 193 -1.86 -5.06 -6.99
N THR A 194 -2.15 -4.06 -6.17
CA THR A 194 -1.36 -3.64 -5.02
C THR A 194 -1.49 -4.62 -3.85
N HIS A 195 -2.61 -5.33 -3.72
CA HIS A 195 -2.80 -6.33 -2.67
C HIS A 195 -2.73 -7.79 -3.21
N PRO A 196 -2.10 -8.72 -2.47
CA PRO A 196 -2.03 -10.13 -2.87
C PRO A 196 -3.41 -10.81 -2.83
N ARG A 197 -3.59 -11.82 -3.71
CA ARG A 197 -4.83 -12.58 -3.82
C ARG A 197 -5.24 -13.25 -2.50
N PRO A 198 -6.56 -13.44 -2.26
CA PRO A 198 -7.10 -14.17 -1.11
C PRO A 198 -6.47 -15.55 -0.90
N SER A 199 -6.25 -16.28 -2.00
CA SER A 199 -5.64 -17.61 -1.97
C SER A 199 -4.18 -17.57 -1.53
N HIS A 200 -3.45 -16.50 -1.87
CA HIS A 200 -2.08 -16.30 -1.43
C HIS A 200 -2.03 -15.91 0.06
N ARG A 201 -2.91 -14.99 0.49
CA ARG A 201 -3.08 -14.63 1.91
C ARG A 201 -3.45 -15.85 2.76
N ARG A 202 -4.39 -16.69 2.30
CA ARG A 202 -4.76 -17.95 2.97
C ARG A 202 -3.60 -18.95 3.06
N ARG A 203 -2.84 -19.15 1.97
CA ARG A 203 -1.66 -20.04 1.99
C ARG A 203 -0.57 -19.53 2.95
N ALA A 204 -0.48 -18.21 3.14
CA ALA A 204 0.44 -17.58 4.08
C ALA A 204 -0.10 -17.48 5.51
N GLY A 205 -1.30 -18.01 5.82
CA GLY A 205 -1.93 -17.88 7.15
C GLY A 205 -2.49 -16.49 7.48
N LEU A 206 -2.53 -15.58 6.50
CA LEU A 206 -2.96 -14.17 6.64
C LEU A 206 -4.46 -13.95 6.38
N ALA A 207 -5.25 -15.03 6.34
CA ALA A 207 -6.71 -14.95 6.25
C ALA A 207 -7.36 -16.12 7.01
N ARG A 208 -8.31 -15.84 7.91
CA ARG A 208 -8.99 -16.86 8.72
C ARG A 208 -10.38 -17.15 8.17
N VAL A 209 -10.77 -18.42 8.16
CA VAL A 209 -12.16 -18.84 7.94
C VAL A 209 -12.85 -18.82 9.29
N THR A 210 -13.71 -17.84 9.51
CA THR A 210 -14.74 -17.93 10.54
C THR A 210 -15.78 -18.94 10.05
N ARG A 211 -16.01 -19.98 10.85
CA ARG A 211 -17.14 -20.91 10.66
C ARG A 211 -18.40 -20.28 11.20
#